data_AF-A0A0G1KQL9-F1
#
_entry.id   AF-A0A0G1KQL9-F1
#
_cell.length_a   1.000
_cell.length_b   1.000
_cell.length_c   1.000
_cell.angle_alpha   90.00
_cell.angle_beta   90.00
_cell.angle_gamma   90.00
#
_symmetry.space_group_name_H-M   'P 1'
#
loop_
_entity.id
_entity.type
_entity.pdbx_description
1 polymer ?
#
loop_
_entity_poly.entity_id
_entity_poly.type
_entity_poly.pdbx_seq_one_letter_code
_entity_poly.pdbx_strand_id
1 'polypeptide(L)'
;MNASVRTLRAMPLPRPNIPLFIGWEGKCEVHEKFTPQDVTELRKDFPGVYIMAHPECPPEVVEKVDFSGSTGEMIKNITEPDVQDKQVAFFTECAMVEMLAAKHKNVLQVCSIQKRCPHMATNNLETVIAALENMAFEITVPEELRAKAELPIRRMIAIK
;
A
#
# COMPACT_ATOMS: atom_id res chain seq x y z
N MET A 1 3.74 -34.77 -15.82
CA MET A 1 3.13 -33.66 -15.06
C MET A 1 3.87 -32.40 -15.47
N ASN A 2 3.38 -31.75 -16.53
CA ASN A 2 4.06 -30.65 -17.20
C ASN A 2 3.69 -29.34 -16.52
N ALA A 3 4.64 -28.76 -15.76
CA ALA A 3 4.62 -27.35 -15.47
C ALA A 3 4.83 -26.62 -16.80
N SER A 4 3.74 -26.06 -17.33
CA SER A 4 3.76 -25.10 -18.42
C SER A 4 4.63 -23.93 -17.99
N VAL A 5 5.88 -23.90 -18.47
CA VAL A 5 6.72 -22.71 -18.46
C VAL A 5 6.01 -21.73 -19.38
N ARG A 6 5.18 -20.86 -18.80
CA ARG A 6 4.64 -19.70 -19.50
C ARG A 6 5.83 -18.97 -20.10
N THR A 7 5.91 -19.01 -21.43
CA THR A 7 6.87 -18.24 -22.22
C THR A 7 6.85 -16.80 -21.73
N LEU A 8 8.02 -16.32 -21.28
CA LEU A 8 8.25 -14.90 -21.01
C LEU A 8 7.77 -14.15 -22.25
N ARG A 9 6.69 -13.39 -22.10
CA ARG A 9 6.14 -12.53 -23.15
C ARG A 9 7.30 -11.67 -23.65
N ALA A 10 7.59 -11.72 -24.96
CA ALA A 10 8.73 -11.02 -25.53
C ALA A 10 8.73 -9.56 -25.09
N MET A 11 9.76 -9.17 -24.33
CA MET A 11 9.95 -7.78 -23.91
C MET A 11 10.12 -6.92 -25.16
N PRO A 12 9.36 -5.82 -25.31
CA PRO A 12 9.56 -4.91 -26.41
C PRO A 12 10.99 -4.35 -26.35
N LEU A 13 11.68 -4.35 -27.49
CA LEU A 13 13.04 -3.82 -27.59
C LEU A 13 13.07 -2.35 -27.15
N PRO A 14 14.09 -1.92 -26.39
CA PRO A 14 14.21 -0.55 -25.94
C PRO A 14 14.26 0.41 -27.14
N ARG A 15 13.42 1.45 -27.12
CA ARG A 15 13.49 2.54 -28.10
C ARG A 15 14.70 3.43 -27.76
N PRO A 16 15.47 3.91 -28.75
CA PRO A 16 16.57 4.83 -28.47
C PRO A 16 16.06 6.07 -27.72
N ASN A 17 16.79 6.47 -26.67
CA ASN A 17 16.51 7.63 -25.79
C ASN A 17 15.26 7.58 -24.90
N ILE A 18 14.64 6.41 -24.71
CA ILE A 18 13.60 6.22 -23.69
C ILE A 18 14.14 5.25 -22.64
N PRO A 19 14.20 5.63 -21.35
CA PRO A 19 14.55 4.70 -20.28
C PRO A 19 13.64 3.47 -20.35
N LEU A 20 14.23 2.28 -20.49
CA LEU A 20 13.48 1.04 -20.48
C LEU A 20 13.01 0.75 -19.05
N PHE A 21 11.72 0.92 -18.79
CA PHE A 21 11.11 0.47 -17.55
C PHE A 21 10.71 -1.00 -17.67
N ILE A 22 11.37 -1.86 -16.92
CA ILE A 22 11.02 -3.27 -16.80
C ILE A 22 10.07 -3.43 -15.62
N GLY A 23 8.78 -3.54 -15.90
CA GLY A 23 7.76 -3.82 -14.89
C GLY A 23 7.57 -5.32 -14.66
N TRP A 24 7.03 -5.66 -13.48
CA TRP A 24 6.47 -6.98 -13.18
C TRP A 24 4.94 -6.85 -13.11
N GLU A 25 4.18 -7.86 -13.54
CA GLU A 25 2.70 -7.86 -13.46
C GLU A 25 2.19 -8.11 -12.02
N GLY A 26 3.00 -7.78 -11.01
CA GLY A 26 2.68 -7.95 -9.60
C GLY A 26 1.73 -6.86 -9.13
N LYS A 27 0.71 -7.25 -8.36
CA LYS A 27 -0.31 -6.36 -7.80
C LYS A 27 -0.52 -6.70 -6.33
N CYS A 28 -0.83 -5.70 -5.52
CA CYS A 28 -1.23 -5.91 -4.14
C CYS A 28 -2.66 -6.45 -4.10
N GLU A 29 -2.85 -7.59 -3.42
CA GLU A 29 -4.16 -8.24 -3.27
C GLU A 29 -5.19 -7.40 -2.49
N VAL A 30 -4.74 -6.37 -1.78
CA VAL A 30 -5.61 -5.43 -1.05
C VAL A 30 -5.97 -4.25 -1.94
N HIS A 31 -4.97 -3.55 -2.49
CA HIS A 31 -5.19 -2.32 -3.23
C HIS A 31 -5.86 -2.54 -4.59
N GLU A 32 -5.64 -3.69 -5.23
CA GLU A 32 -6.32 -4.06 -6.49
C GLU A 32 -7.84 -4.16 -6.35
N LYS A 33 -8.35 -4.36 -5.13
CA LYS A 33 -9.80 -4.49 -4.89
C LYS A 33 -10.54 -3.16 -4.92
N PHE A 34 -9.85 -2.01 -4.92
CA PHE A 34 -10.49 -0.70 -5.04
C PHE A 34 -10.91 -0.44 -6.47
N THR A 35 -12.13 0.07 -6.65
CA THR A 35 -12.69 0.34 -7.96
C THR A 35 -13.00 1.83 -8.14
N PRO A 36 -13.01 2.34 -9.39
CA PRO A 36 -13.47 3.70 -9.68
C PRO A 36 -14.92 3.95 -9.26
N GLN A 37 -15.73 2.89 -9.17
CA GLN A 37 -17.11 2.93 -8.69
C GLN A 37 -17.15 3.22 -7.18
N ASP A 38 -16.26 2.61 -6.39
CA ASP A 38 -16.12 2.88 -4.95
C ASP A 38 -15.93 4.40 -4.70
N VAL A 39 -15.08 5.06 -5.50
CA VAL A 39 -14.85 6.52 -5.41
C VAL A 39 -16.14 7.30 -5.73
N THR A 40 -16.85 6.89 -6.77
CA THR A 40 -18.04 7.58 -7.27
C THR A 40 -19.21 7.45 -6.28
N GLU A 41 -19.43 6.25 -5.75
CA GLU A 41 -20.45 5.97 -4.74
C GLU A 41 -20.13 6.72 -3.45
N LEU A 42 -18.87 6.72 -3.03
CA LEU A 42 -18.48 7.42 -1.81
C LEU A 42 -18.69 8.94 -1.90
N ARG A 43 -18.36 9.56 -3.04
CA ARG A 43 -18.62 11.00 -3.25
C ARG A 43 -20.12 11.32 -3.33
N LYS A 44 -20.96 10.37 -3.76
CA LYS A 44 -22.42 10.51 -3.76
C LYS A 44 -22.98 10.47 -2.33
N ASP A 45 -22.50 9.54 -1.52
CA ASP A 45 -22.97 9.34 -0.15
C ASP A 45 -22.43 10.42 0.81
N PHE A 46 -21.22 10.92 0.56
CA PHE A 46 -20.56 11.96 1.35
C PHE A 46 -20.10 13.12 0.44
N PRO A 47 -20.99 14.07 0.12
CA PRO A 47 -20.63 15.23 -0.70
C PRO A 47 -19.48 16.03 -0.08
N GLY A 48 -18.42 16.29 -0.86
CA GLY A 48 -17.25 17.04 -0.40
C GLY A 48 -16.19 16.22 0.37
N VAL A 49 -16.35 14.89 0.43
CA VAL A 49 -15.32 14.00 0.98
C VAL A 49 -13.98 14.15 0.25
N TYR A 50 -12.90 14.18 1.02
CA TYR A 50 -11.53 14.14 0.54
C TYR A 50 -11.02 12.69 0.55
N ILE A 51 -10.65 12.15 -0.60
CA ILE A 51 -10.27 10.75 -0.76
C ILE A 51 -8.77 10.66 -1.03
N MET A 52 -8.07 9.85 -0.24
CA MET A 52 -6.66 9.53 -0.43
C MET A 52 -6.49 8.06 -0.82
N ALA A 53 -5.71 7.75 -1.87
CA ALA A 53 -5.43 6.37 -2.27
C ALA A 53 -3.93 6.03 -2.23
N HIS A 54 -3.62 4.76 -2.00
CA HIS A 54 -2.24 4.29 -2.11
C HIS A 54 -1.87 4.19 -3.60
N PRO A 55 -0.62 4.48 -4.00
CA PRO A 55 -0.20 4.35 -5.40
C PRO A 55 -0.22 2.91 -5.94
N GLU A 56 -0.40 1.90 -5.07
CA GLU A 56 -0.64 0.51 -5.48
C GLU A 56 -2.08 0.22 -5.93
N CYS A 57 -3.01 1.17 -5.75
CA CYS A 57 -4.35 1.06 -6.30
C CYS A 57 -4.31 1.11 -7.84
N PRO A 58 -5.34 0.57 -8.54
CA PRO A 58 -5.42 0.68 -9.98
C PRO A 58 -5.33 2.13 -10.46
N PRO A 59 -4.63 2.42 -11.58
CA PRO A 59 -4.47 3.79 -12.09
C PRO A 59 -5.79 4.56 -12.22
N GLU A 60 -6.85 3.88 -12.67
CA GLU A 60 -8.19 4.44 -12.81
C GLU A 60 -8.85 4.87 -11.48
N VAL A 61 -8.38 4.34 -10.35
CA VAL A 61 -8.75 4.78 -9.00
C VAL A 61 -7.91 5.99 -8.61
N VAL A 62 -6.59 5.89 -8.81
CA VAL A 62 -5.63 6.96 -8.48
C VAL A 62 -5.97 8.27 -9.19
N GLU A 63 -6.46 8.20 -10.43
CA GLU A 63 -6.89 9.37 -11.20
C GLU A 63 -8.16 10.07 -10.68
N LYS A 64 -8.96 9.40 -9.83
CA LYS A 64 -10.26 9.92 -9.34
C LYS A 64 -10.23 10.42 -7.90
N VAL A 65 -9.14 10.18 -7.18
CA VAL A 65 -8.97 10.60 -5.79
C VAL A 65 -8.29 11.97 -5.70
N ASP A 66 -8.36 12.59 -4.52
CA ASP A 66 -7.82 13.94 -4.31
C ASP A 66 -6.31 13.92 -4.00
N PHE A 67 -5.81 12.79 -3.47
CA PHE A 67 -4.39 12.60 -3.18
C PHE A 67 -3.97 11.13 -3.37
N SER A 68 -2.74 10.92 -3.84
CA SER A 68 -2.11 9.59 -3.91
C SER A 68 -0.72 9.63 -3.30
N GLY A 69 -0.45 8.69 -2.39
CA GLY A 69 0.83 8.64 -1.67
C GLY A 69 0.96 7.43 -0.76
N SER A 70 2.13 7.29 -0.15
CA SER A 70 2.39 6.28 0.87
C SER A 70 1.52 6.49 2.11
N THR A 71 1.39 5.45 2.95
CA THR A 71 0.71 5.55 4.24
C THR A 71 1.29 6.66 5.12
N GLY A 72 2.61 6.86 5.10
CA GLY A 72 3.28 7.95 5.82
C GLY A 72 2.93 9.33 5.30
N GLU A 73 2.72 9.49 3.99
CA GLU A 73 2.28 10.76 3.40
C GLU A 73 0.81 11.04 3.72
N MET A 74 -0.06 10.03 3.66
CA MET A 74 -1.45 10.14 4.07
C MET A 74 -1.61 10.58 5.53
N ILE A 75 -0.82 10.00 6.44
CA ILE A 75 -0.80 10.35 7.87
C ILE A 75 -0.39 11.81 8.09
N LYS A 76 0.48 12.37 7.24
CA LYS A 76 0.84 13.79 7.31
C LYS A 76 -0.27 14.67 6.72
N ASN A 77 -0.76 14.28 5.54
CA ASN A 77 -1.72 15.06 4.76
C ASN A 77 -3.05 15.28 5.50
N ILE A 78 -3.53 14.33 6.29
CA ILE A 78 -4.76 14.50 7.09
C ILE A 78 -4.69 15.66 8.10
N THR A 79 -3.48 16.04 8.54
CA THR A 79 -3.27 17.15 9.48
C THR A 79 -2.98 18.49 8.80
N GLU A 80 -2.91 18.53 7.48
CA GLU A 80 -2.63 19.78 6.76
C GLU A 80 -3.83 20.74 6.84
N PRO A 81 -3.60 22.07 6.87
CA PRO A 81 -4.66 23.06 7.07
C PRO A 81 -5.80 22.99 6.05
N ASP A 82 -5.52 22.54 4.82
CA ASP A 82 -6.48 22.42 3.73
C ASP A 82 -7.31 21.11 3.76
N VAL A 83 -6.97 20.18 4.67
CA VAL A 83 -7.61 18.86 4.79
C VAL A 83 -8.22 18.62 6.16
N GLN A 84 -7.67 19.20 7.24
CA GLN A 84 -8.09 18.92 8.63
C GLN A 84 -9.59 19.15 8.89
N ASP A 85 -10.23 20.09 8.19
CA ASP A 85 -11.66 20.43 8.35
C ASP A 85 -12.59 19.62 7.41
N LYS A 86 -12.02 18.81 6.51
CA LYS A 86 -12.79 17.96 5.57
C LYS A 86 -13.02 16.58 6.17
N GLN A 87 -14.12 15.94 5.76
CA GLN A 87 -14.26 14.50 5.96
C GLN A 87 -13.29 13.76 5.03
N VAL A 88 -12.51 12.84 5.58
CA VAL A 88 -11.44 12.15 4.85
C VAL A 88 -11.72 10.65 4.78
N ALA A 89 -11.57 10.08 3.59
CA ALA A 89 -11.61 8.64 3.36
C ALA A 89 -10.30 8.13 2.78
N PHE A 90 -9.94 6.89 3.12
CA PHE A 90 -8.66 6.29 2.76
C PHE A 90 -8.86 4.99 1.98
N PHE A 91 -8.24 4.91 0.81
CA PHE A 91 -8.23 3.76 -0.06
C PHE A 91 -6.88 3.05 0.11
N THR A 92 -6.78 2.32 1.22
CA THR A 92 -5.59 1.56 1.61
C THR A 92 -6.00 0.41 2.56
N GLU A 93 -5.06 -0.13 3.31
CA GLU A 93 -5.30 -1.19 4.30
C GLU A 93 -6.13 -0.69 5.51
N CYS A 94 -7.10 -1.50 5.94
CA CYS A 94 -8.09 -1.12 6.97
C CYS A 94 -7.54 -0.79 8.35
N ALA A 95 -6.52 -1.50 8.85
CA ALA A 95 -5.95 -1.25 10.16
C ALA A 95 -5.36 0.18 10.25
N MET A 96 -4.83 0.72 9.15
CA MET A 96 -4.41 2.13 9.10
C MET A 96 -5.60 3.08 9.31
N VAL A 97 -6.72 2.82 8.63
CA VAL A 97 -7.94 3.64 8.71
C VAL A 97 -8.52 3.60 10.13
N GLU A 98 -8.55 2.42 10.76
CA GLU A 98 -8.99 2.23 12.14
C GLU A 98 -8.11 3.00 13.11
N MET A 99 -6.79 2.92 12.97
CA MET A 99 -5.83 3.69 13.77
C MET A 99 -6.05 5.20 13.60
N LEU A 100 -6.25 5.68 12.38
CA LEU A 100 -6.46 7.10 12.10
C LEU A 100 -7.79 7.59 12.65
N ALA A 101 -8.87 6.84 12.49
CA ALA A 101 -10.18 7.19 13.03
C ALA A 101 -10.21 7.22 14.57
N ALA A 102 -9.36 6.42 15.23
CA ALA A 102 -9.18 6.52 16.68
C ALA A 102 -8.50 7.84 17.12
N LYS A 103 -7.73 8.49 16.22
CA LYS A 103 -6.97 9.72 16.50
C LYS A 103 -7.64 10.98 15.94
N HIS A 104 -8.44 10.85 14.89
CA HIS A 104 -8.96 11.96 14.09
C HIS A 104 -10.46 11.77 13.85
N LYS A 105 -11.27 12.74 14.30
CA LYS A 105 -12.75 12.68 14.20
C LYS A 105 -13.29 12.87 12.79
N ASN A 106 -12.50 13.43 11.89
CA ASN A 106 -12.88 13.72 10.51
C ASN A 106 -12.67 12.53 9.57
N VAL A 107 -12.19 11.38 10.07
CA VAL A 107 -12.00 10.16 9.28
C VAL A 107 -13.31 9.41 9.11
N LEU A 108 -13.70 9.17 7.87
CA LEU A 108 -14.77 8.26 7.51
C LEU A 108 -14.23 6.83 7.52
N GLN A 109 -14.75 6.00 8.42
CA GLN A 109 -14.40 4.58 8.52
C GLN A 109 -15.10 3.75 7.41
N VAL A 110 -14.79 4.05 6.16
CA VAL A 110 -15.29 3.30 5.01
C VAL A 110 -14.28 2.19 4.70
N CYS A 111 -14.21 1.19 5.57
CA CYS A 111 -13.39 0.00 5.31
C CYS A 111 -14.22 -1.28 5.40
N SER A 112 -14.23 -2.02 4.29
CA SER A 112 -14.81 -3.37 4.24
C SER A 112 -13.77 -4.38 4.69
N ILE A 113 -14.19 -5.44 5.38
CA ILE A 113 -13.33 -6.55 5.81
C ILE A 113 -12.53 -7.17 4.64
N GLN A 114 -13.04 -7.02 3.41
CA GLN A 114 -12.37 -7.49 2.19
C GLN A 114 -11.08 -6.70 1.85
N LYS A 115 -10.89 -5.50 2.42
CA LYS A 115 -9.72 -4.61 2.22
C LYS A 115 -8.69 -4.72 3.35
N ARG A 116 -8.76 -5.78 4.16
CA ARG A 116 -7.75 -6.12 5.15
C ARG A 116 -6.74 -7.11 4.56
N CYS A 117 -5.46 -6.89 4.79
CA CYS A 117 -4.42 -7.82 4.35
C CYS A 117 -4.46 -9.10 5.21
N PRO A 118 -4.67 -10.30 4.63
CA PRO A 118 -4.69 -11.55 5.39
C PRO A 118 -3.33 -11.86 6.03
N HIS A 119 -2.23 -11.37 5.45
CA HIS A 119 -0.88 -11.61 5.96
C HIS A 119 -0.52 -10.69 7.13
N MET A 120 -0.86 -9.40 7.07
CA MET A 120 -0.59 -8.46 8.18
C MET A 120 -1.36 -8.85 9.45
N ALA A 121 -2.58 -9.38 9.28
CA ALA A 121 -3.45 -9.81 10.39
C ALA A 121 -3.03 -11.14 11.05
N THR A 122 -1.92 -11.76 10.62
CA THR A 122 -1.38 -12.97 11.28
C THR A 122 -0.77 -12.69 12.64
N ASN A 123 -0.27 -11.47 12.86
CA ASN A 123 0.25 -11.03 14.14
C ASN A 123 -0.91 -10.72 15.09
N ASN A 124 -0.96 -11.42 16.23
CA ASN A 124 -1.92 -11.19 17.32
C ASN A 124 -1.21 -11.07 18.68
N LEU A 125 -1.95 -10.69 19.72
CA LEU A 125 -1.38 -10.42 21.05
C LEU A 125 -0.70 -11.66 21.64
N GLU A 126 -1.30 -12.83 21.46
CA GLU A 126 -0.78 -14.11 21.95
C GLU A 126 0.56 -14.44 21.28
N THR A 127 0.64 -14.28 19.96
CA THR A 127 1.89 -14.51 19.20
C THR A 127 2.98 -13.52 19.58
N VAL A 128 2.62 -12.26 19.86
CA VAL A 128 3.59 -11.23 20.26
C VAL A 128 4.12 -11.50 21.67
N ILE A 129 3.26 -11.88 22.61
CA ILE A 129 3.67 -12.27 23.96
C ILE A 129 4.61 -13.47 23.89
N ALA A 130 4.22 -14.52 23.16
CA ALA A 130 5.05 -15.71 23.00
C ALA A 130 6.39 -15.38 22.34
N ALA A 131 6.42 -14.49 21.36
CA ALA A 131 7.64 -14.04 20.70
C ALA A 131 8.59 -13.33 21.68
N LEU A 132 8.05 -12.46 22.54
CA LEU A 132 8.82 -11.73 23.55
C LEU A 132 9.34 -12.63 24.68
N GLU A 133 8.52 -13.57 25.16
CA GLU A 133 8.92 -14.51 26.22
C GLU A 133 10.03 -15.46 25.77
N ASN A 134 9.96 -15.91 24.52
CA ASN A 134 10.90 -16.89 23.97
C ASN A 134 12.06 -16.26 23.18
N MET A 135 12.06 -14.92 23.03
CA MET A 135 13.00 -14.19 22.17
C MET A 135 13.07 -14.80 20.75
N ALA A 136 11.91 -15.17 20.22
CA ALA A 136 11.75 -15.85 18.93
C ALA A 136 10.69 -15.12 18.07
N PHE A 137 10.73 -15.19 16.75
CA PHE A 137 11.65 -15.93 15.89
C PHE A 137 12.85 -15.07 15.48
N GLU A 138 14.06 -15.62 15.58
CA GLU A 138 15.24 -14.99 15.01
C GLU A 138 15.19 -15.06 13.48
N ILE A 139 15.32 -13.91 12.81
CA ILE A 139 15.35 -13.83 11.36
C ILE A 139 16.82 -13.90 10.89
N THR A 140 17.20 -15.05 10.33
CA THR A 140 18.54 -15.24 9.76
C THR A 140 18.51 -15.10 8.23
N VAL A 141 19.48 -14.40 7.66
CA VAL A 141 19.65 -14.26 6.20
C VAL A 141 21.08 -14.67 5.83
N PRO A 142 21.31 -15.49 4.79
CA PRO A 142 22.65 -15.85 4.36
C PRO A 142 23.50 -14.62 4.02
N GLU A 143 24.75 -14.59 4.49
CA GLU A 143 25.62 -13.40 4.41
C GLU A 143 25.82 -12.91 2.97
N GLU A 144 25.97 -13.84 2.02
CA GLU A 144 26.11 -13.50 0.60
C GLU A 144 24.87 -12.77 0.06
N LEU A 145 23.67 -13.23 0.43
CA LEU A 145 22.40 -12.61 0.02
C LEU A 145 22.22 -11.25 0.69
N ARG A 146 22.52 -11.16 1.99
CA ARG A 146 22.45 -9.93 2.78
C ARG A 146 23.38 -8.85 2.18
N ALA A 147 24.62 -9.20 1.82
CA ALA A 147 25.58 -8.28 1.21
C ALA A 147 25.08 -7.70 -0.12
N LYS A 148 24.50 -8.56 -0.97
CA LYS A 148 23.95 -8.16 -2.26
C LYS A 148 22.70 -7.28 -2.10
N ALA A 149 21.82 -7.60 -1.16
CA ALA A 149 20.59 -6.84 -0.89
C ALA A 149 20.85 -5.48 -0.21
N GLU A 150 21.90 -5.37 0.61
CA GLU A 150 22.23 -4.13 1.33
C GLU A 150 22.63 -2.98 0.40
N LEU A 151 23.38 -3.26 -0.67
CA LEU A 151 23.89 -2.25 -1.58
C LEU A 151 22.78 -1.34 -2.19
N PRO A 152 21.71 -1.87 -2.82
CA PRO A 152 20.64 -1.03 -3.35
C PRO A 152 19.87 -0.29 -2.24
N ILE A 153 19.67 -0.90 -1.06
CA ILE A 153 18.99 -0.26 0.07
C ILE A 153 19.79 0.96 0.56
N ARG A 154 21.11 0.83 0.73
CA ARG A 154 21.96 1.95 1.13
C ARG A 154 21.99 3.06 0.09
N ARG A 155 21.99 2.71 -1.20
CA ARG A 155 21.89 3.69 -2.29
C ARG A 155 20.56 4.45 -2.26
N MET A 156 19.43 3.75 -2.05
CA MET A 156 18.11 4.36 -1.91
C MET A 156 18.08 5.37 -0.76
N ILE A 157 18.63 5.03 0.41
CA ILE A 157 18.66 5.92 1.58
C ILE A 157 19.54 7.17 1.35
N ALA A 158 20.58 7.06 0.53
CA ALA A 158 21.53 8.15 0.28
C ALA A 158 20.99 9.24 -0.67
N ILE A 159 19.96 8.97 -1.47
CA ILE A 159 19.43 9.85 -2.52
C ILE A 159 18.07 10.42 -2.11
N LYS A 160 17.95 10.99 -0.90
CA LYS A 160 16.68 11.58 -0.45
C LYS A 160 16.17 12.69 -1.38
#